data_AF-A0A844GFX5-F1
#
_entry.id   AF-A0A844GFX5-F1
#
_cell.length_a   1.000
_cell.length_b   1.000
_cell.length_c   1.000
_cell.angle_alpha   90.00
_cell.angle_beta   90.00
_cell.angle_gamma   90.00
#
_symmetry.space_group_name_H-M   'P 1'
#
loop_
_entity.id
_entity.type
_entity.pdbx_description
1 polymer ?
#
loop_
_entity_poly.entity_id
_entity_poly.type
_entity_poly.pdbx_seq_one_letter_code
_entity_poly.pdbx_strand_id
1 'polypeptide(L)'
;MPESTQLDGTTAPRLLDVLRETLRVRHYSLRTEQQYVNWVRRFLRFHHHRHPREMGAAEVGSFLTHLAVEGQVSASTQNQALSALLLLYRDVLMLNLPG
;
A
#
# COMPACT_ATOMS: atom_id res chain seq x y z
N MET A 1 33.15 31.53 8.87
CA MET A 1 32.51 30.60 7.91
C MET A 1 33.52 30.31 6.82
N PRO A 2 33.76 29.03 6.48
CA PRO A 2 32.80 28.31 5.66
C PRO A 2 32.25 27.02 6.29
N GLU A 3 30.98 26.82 5.99
CA GLU A 3 30.20 25.60 5.77
C GLU A 3 30.90 24.24 5.97
N SER A 4 30.33 23.41 6.86
CA SER A 4 30.48 21.96 6.82
C SER A 4 29.08 21.34 6.71
N THR A 5 28.70 21.11 5.46
CA THR A 5 27.98 19.94 4.94
C THR A 5 27.83 18.79 5.96
N GLN A 6 26.60 18.36 6.25
CA GLN A 6 25.97 17.18 5.62
C GLN A 6 24.73 16.74 6.42
N LEU A 7 23.55 16.82 5.78
CA LEU A 7 22.32 16.15 6.21
C LEU A 7 22.22 14.84 5.42
N ASP A 8 22.72 13.72 5.94
CA ASP A 8 22.47 12.42 5.32
C ASP A 8 22.21 11.35 6.39
N GLY A 9 20.98 11.33 6.89
CA GLY A 9 20.44 10.16 7.56
C GLY A 9 19.79 9.27 6.51
N THR A 10 20.51 8.24 6.03
CA THR A 10 19.98 7.20 5.13
C THR A 10 18.91 6.38 5.88
N THR A 11 17.72 6.95 6.00
CA THR A 11 16.57 6.29 6.60
C THR A 11 16.03 5.31 5.56
N ALA A 12 15.92 4.03 5.92
CA ALA A 12 15.32 3.03 5.05
C ALA A 12 13.97 3.55 4.50
N PRO A 13 13.70 3.41 3.19
CA PRO A 13 12.53 4.01 2.58
C PRO A 13 11.25 3.45 3.21
N ARG A 14 10.35 4.35 3.60
CA ARG A 14 9.08 3.97 4.23
C ARG A 14 8.21 3.24 3.21
N LEU A 15 7.42 2.25 3.65
CA LEU A 15 6.58 1.42 2.78
C LEU A 15 5.76 2.21 1.75
N LEU A 16 5.14 3.32 2.19
CA LEU A 16 4.31 4.16 1.31
C LEU A 16 5.13 5.00 0.33
N ASP A 17 6.40 5.27 0.62
CA ASP A 17 7.28 5.99 -0.29
C ASP A 17 7.73 5.05 -1.41
N VAL A 18 8.13 3.82 -1.06
CA VAL A 18 8.41 2.75 -2.05
C VAL A 18 7.18 2.50 -2.94
N LEU A 19 5.98 2.42 -2.36
CA LEU A 19 4.75 2.24 -3.13
C LEU A 19 4.52 3.36 -4.16
N ARG A 20 4.77 4.63 -3.80
CA ARG A 20 4.64 5.75 -4.73
C ARG A 20 5.67 5.69 -5.84
N GLU A 21 6.92 5.38 -5.50
CA GLU A 21 8.00 5.21 -6.48
C GLU A 21 7.66 4.09 -7.48
N THR A 22 7.22 2.93 -6.98
CA THR A 22 6.76 1.81 -7.83
C THR A 22 5.64 2.24 -8.78
N LEU A 23 4.66 2.99 -8.31
CA LEU A 23 3.55 3.47 -9.13
C LEU A 23 4.00 4.47 -10.21
N ARG A 24 4.95 5.36 -9.89
CA ARG A 24 5.53 6.33 -10.82
C ARG A 24 6.39 5.66 -11.89
N VAL A 25 7.21 4.67 -11.52
CA VAL A 25 8.01 3.87 -12.47
C VAL A 25 7.10 3.12 -13.44
N ARG A 26 5.94 2.66 -12.97
CA ARG A 26 4.91 2.03 -13.80
C ARG A 26 4.01 3.02 -14.55
N HIS A 27 4.34 4.32 -14.54
CA HIS A 27 3.61 5.40 -15.22
C HIS A 27 2.13 5.52 -14.86
N TYR A 28 1.74 5.15 -13.64
CA TYR A 28 0.39 5.41 -13.17
C TYR A 28 0.16 6.91 -12.99
N SER A 29 -1.08 7.34 -13.20
CA SER A 29 -1.47 8.74 -12.93
C SER A 29 -1.33 9.08 -11.44
N LEU A 30 -1.10 10.35 -11.12
CA LEU A 30 -1.08 10.85 -9.74
C LEU A 30 -2.39 10.57 -8.99
N ARG A 31 -3.52 10.57 -9.71
CA ARG A 31 -4.82 10.21 -9.15
C ARG A 31 -4.84 8.74 -8.70
N THR A 32 -4.31 7.83 -9.53
CA THR A 32 -4.21 6.41 -9.19
C THR A 32 -3.23 6.19 -8.04
N GLU A 33 -2.08 6.89 -8.03
CA GLU A 33 -1.13 6.88 -6.93
C GLU A 33 -1.82 7.20 -5.60
N GLN A 34 -2.57 8.31 -5.56
CA GLN A 34 -3.26 8.74 -4.36
C GLN A 34 -4.30 7.72 -3.88
N GLN A 35 -5.03 7.09 -4.81
CA GLN A 35 -6.01 6.06 -4.47
C GLN A 35 -5.34 4.82 -3.90
N TYR A 36 -4.26 4.35 -4.51
CA TYR A 36 -3.55 3.16 -4.05
C TYR A 36 -2.94 3.37 -2.67
N VAL A 37 -2.30 4.53 -2.45
CA VAL A 37 -1.78 4.92 -1.13
C VAL A 37 -2.90 4.96 -0.09
N ASN A 38 -4.08 5.49 -0.45
CA ASN A 38 -5.22 5.53 0.46
C ASN A 38 -5.74 4.13 0.80
N TRP A 39 -5.82 3.22 -0.17
CA TRP A 39 -6.22 1.83 0.09
C TRP A 39 -5.25 1.11 1.02
N VAL A 40 -3.95 1.24 0.80
CA VAL A 40 -2.92 0.64 1.67
C VAL A 40 -3.01 1.22 3.08
N ARG A 41 -3.19 2.54 3.25
CA ARG A 41 -3.39 3.15 4.57
C ARG A 41 -4.63 2.61 5.29
N ARG A 42 -5.74 2.45 4.58
CA ARG A 42 -6.99 1.90 5.15
C ARG A 42 -6.80 0.46 5.58
N PHE A 43 -6.13 -0.36 4.77
CA PHE A 43 -5.79 -1.74 5.09
C PHE A 43 -4.91 -1.83 6.34
N LEU A 44 -3.84 -1.04 6.41
CA LEU A 44 -2.98 -1.00 7.60
C LEU A 44 -3.75 -0.58 8.86
N ARG A 45 -4.62 0.43 8.77
CA ARG A 45 -5.44 0.87 9.90
C ARG A 45 -6.43 -0.19 10.35
N PHE A 46 -7.07 -0.88 9.41
CA PHE A 46 -8.02 -1.96 9.71
C PHE A 46 -7.35 -3.10 10.48
N HIS A 47 -6.09 -3.40 10.19
CA HIS A 47 -5.29 -4.40 10.90
C HIS A 47 -4.41 -3.80 12.01
N HIS A 48 -4.81 -2.68 12.61
CA HIS A 48 -4.14 -2.06 13.76
C HIS A 48 -2.64 -1.79 13.55
N HIS A 49 -2.26 -1.38 12.34
CA HIS A 49 -0.88 -1.10 11.94
C HIS A 49 0.06 -2.31 11.98
N ARG A 50 -0.47 -3.55 11.99
CA ARG A 50 0.33 -4.76 11.74
C ARG A 50 1.09 -4.62 10.43
N HIS A 51 2.33 -5.10 10.41
CA HIS A 51 3.17 -4.99 9.23
C HIS A 51 2.65 -5.93 8.12
N PRO A 52 2.49 -5.49 6.87
CA PRO A 52 1.88 -6.32 5.83
C PRO A 52 2.67 -7.57 5.44
N ARG A 53 3.94 -7.69 5.84
CA ARG A 53 4.70 -8.96 5.73
C ARG A 53 4.23 -10.05 6.70
N GLU A 54 3.53 -9.67 7.77
CA GLU A 54 2.95 -10.58 8.77
C GLU A 54 1.49 -10.93 8.46
N MET A 55 1.02 -10.55 7.27
CA MET A 55 -0.37 -10.66 6.84
C MET A 55 -0.41 -11.23 5.43
N GLY A 56 -1.46 -11.97 5.10
CA GLY A 56 -1.62 -12.66 3.83
C GLY A 56 -3.04 -12.59 3.28
N ALA A 57 -3.44 -13.62 2.55
CA ALA A 57 -4.72 -13.65 1.85
C ALA A 57 -5.91 -13.56 2.80
N ALA A 58 -5.79 -14.13 4.00
CA ALA A 58 -6.83 -14.05 5.03
C ALA A 58 -7.12 -12.60 5.44
N GLU A 59 -6.08 -11.81 5.73
CA GLU A 59 -6.21 -10.40 6.10
C GLU A 59 -6.71 -9.53 4.95
N VAL A 60 -6.26 -9.81 3.72
CA VAL A 60 -6.76 -9.14 2.52
C VAL A 60 -8.25 -9.43 2.33
N GLY A 61 -8.65 -10.70 2.41
CA GLY A 61 -10.05 -11.12 2.30
C GLY A 61 -10.93 -10.49 3.37
N SER A 62 -10.50 -10.50 4.63
CA SER A 62 -11.20 -9.86 5.75
C SER A 62 -11.43 -8.37 5.50
N PHE A 63 -10.40 -7.65 5.05
CA PHE A 63 -10.52 -6.23 4.73
C PHE A 63 -11.48 -5.96 3.57
N LEU A 64 -11.41 -6.75 2.49
CA LEU A 64 -12.31 -6.59 1.35
C LEU A 64 -13.76 -6.91 1.70
N THR A 65 -14.01 -7.91 2.55
CA THR A 65 -15.35 -8.19 3.09
C THR A 65 -15.86 -7.05 3.94
N HIS A 66 -15.03 -6.49 4.83
CA HIS A 66 -15.40 -5.31 5.62
C HIS A 66 -15.77 -4.11 4.74
N LEU A 67 -15.01 -3.85 3.66
CA LEU A 67 -15.35 -2.79 2.71
C LEU A 67 -16.72 -3.00 2.03
N ALA A 68 -17.05 -4.24 1.67
CA ALA A 68 -18.32 -4.55 1.01
C ALA A 68 -19.51 -4.50 1.99
N VAL A 69 -19.35 -5.05 3.19
CA VAL A 69 -20.45 -5.20 4.16
C VAL A 69 -20.67 -3.93 4.96
N GLU A 70 -19.62 -3.39 5.59
CA GLU A 70 -19.75 -2.20 6.44
C GLU A 70 -19.56 -0.91 5.64
N GLY A 71 -18.62 -0.93 4.70
CA GLY A 71 -18.35 0.23 3.84
C GLY A 71 -19.33 0.41 2.68
N GLN A 72 -20.17 -0.60 2.39
CA GLN A 72 -21.14 -0.64 1.28
C GLN A 72 -20.52 -0.16 -0.05
N VAL A 73 -19.24 -0.46 -0.28
CA VAL A 73 -18.54 0.01 -1.48
C VAL A 73 -18.96 -0.80 -2.70
N SER A 74 -18.97 -0.15 -3.87
CA SER A 74 -19.24 -0.86 -5.13
C SER A 74 -18.17 -1.93 -5.43
N ALA A 75 -18.53 -2.92 -6.24
CA ALA A 75 -17.58 -3.93 -6.72
C ALA A 75 -16.36 -3.30 -7.42
N SER A 76 -16.56 -2.22 -8.19
CA SER A 76 -15.45 -1.49 -8.84
C SER A 76 -14.50 -0.84 -7.81
N THR A 77 -15.06 -0.32 -6.72
CA THR A 77 -14.28 0.24 -5.61
C THR A 77 -13.51 -0.84 -4.86
N GLN A 78 -14.13 -2.00 -4.62
CA GLN A 78 -13.47 -3.16 -4.03
C GLN A 78 -12.32 -3.66 -4.92
N ASN A 79 -12.52 -3.72 -6.24
CA ASN A 79 -11.48 -4.10 -7.19
C ASN A 79 -10.30 -3.12 -7.20
N GLN A 80 -10.54 -1.82 -7.02
CA GLN A 80 -9.46 -0.84 -6.84
C GLN A 80 -8.66 -1.08 -5.56
N ALA A 81 -9.34 -1.42 -4.45
CA ALA A 81 -8.68 -1.78 -3.21
C ALA A 81 -7.85 -3.05 -3.36
N LEU A 82 -8.41 -4.11 -3.95
CA LEU A 82 -7.71 -5.36 -4.23
C LEU A 82 -6.48 -5.13 -5.11
N SER A 83 -6.62 -4.37 -6.19
CA SER A 83 -5.50 -4.06 -7.10
C SER A 83 -4.36 -3.34 -6.39
N ALA A 84 -4.67 -2.41 -5.50
CA ALA A 84 -3.67 -1.71 -4.70
C ALA A 84 -2.92 -2.66 -3.74
N LEU A 85 -3.64 -3.60 -3.11
CA LEU A 85 -3.04 -4.60 -2.23
C LEU A 85 -2.20 -5.61 -3.02
N LEU A 86 -2.67 -6.11 -4.16
CA LEU A 86 -1.88 -7.00 -5.02
C LEU A 86 -0.58 -6.33 -5.48
N LEU A 87 -0.63 -5.05 -5.86
CA LEU A 87 0.58 -4.29 -6.22
C LEU A 87 1.51 -4.12 -5.02
N LEU A 88 0.98 -3.82 -3.82
CA LEU A 88 1.78 -3.75 -2.60
C LEU A 88 2.55 -5.06 -2.35
N TYR A 89 1.86 -6.20 -2.39
CA TYR A 89 2.50 -7.47 -2.09
C TYR A 89 3.49 -7.88 -3.18
N ARG A 90 3.08 -7.82 -4.45
CA ARG A 90 3.91 -8.26 -5.58
C ARG A 90 5.12 -7.35 -5.82
N ASP A 91 4.90 -6.04 -5.87
CA ASP A 91 5.88 -5.11 -6.42
C ASP A 91 6.64 -4.31 -5.35
N VAL A 92 6.10 -4.20 -4.13
CA VAL A 92 6.75 -3.49 -3.02
C VAL A 92 7.34 -4.48 -2.01
N LEU A 93 6.58 -5.49 -1.61
CA LEU A 93 7.04 -6.48 -0.63
C LEU A 93 7.76 -7.67 -1.27
N MET A 94 7.65 -7.84 -2.59
CA MET A 94 8.17 -8.99 -3.34
C MET A 94 7.66 -10.33 -2.77
N LEU A 95 6.41 -10.35 -2.33
CA LEU A 95 5.72 -11.52 -1.80
C LEU A 95 4.59 -11.92 -2.74
N ASN A 96 4.50 -13.21 -3.04
CA ASN A 96 3.27 -13.77 -3.60
C ASN A 96 2.31 -14.04 -2.45
N LEU A 97 1.10 -13.49 -2.51
CA LEU A 97 0.04 -13.94 -1.63
C LEU A 97 -0.25 -15.41 -1.96
N PRO A 98 -0.10 -16.35 -1.00
CA PRO A 98 -0.63 -17.69 -1.18
C PRO A 98 -2.16 -17.58 -1.31
N GLY A 99 -2.70 -18.20 -2.35
CA GLY A 99 -4.15 -18.30 -2.58
C GLY A 99 -4.81 -19.31 -1.65
#